data_AF-A0A5U8JI10-F1
#
_entry.id   AF-A0A5U8JI10-F1
#
_cell.length_a   1.000
_cell.length_b   1.000
_cell.length_c   1.000
_cell.angle_alpha   90.00
_cell.angle_beta   90.00
_cell.angle_gamma   90.00
#
_symmetry.space_group_name_H-M   'P 1'
#
loop_
_entity.id
_entity.type
_entity.pdbx_description
1 polymer ?
#
loop_
_entity_poly.entity_id
_entity_poly.type
_entity_poly.pdbx_seq_one_letter_code
_entity_poly.pdbx_strand_id
1 'polypeptide(L)'
;MKKFLAISALAMVLVGCDQPIIDTTSDASMKESIAKVRESLPENKKTEFDNAIKVTVFSNIDFADLMKSGLSGNQDEINKKILEPLSGKTGDEVISYANQVVADRERKQKEQALQEIKELEERKDEATKAVEELKKFEVIKSRFSMEKESYGRDQPIITLVVKNNTNKPVARAYFHGVIASKERAVPWLEKDFNYEISGGIEPGEQVEWNLAPNKFSEWGKVDAPSDAIFTVTVVRLDGADNKPIFDATTFSAEDQDRLEKLKKDFDNFKSTGGNN
;
A
#
# COMPACT_ATOMS: atom_id res chain seq x y z
N MET A 1 -72.20 -57.04 -24.40
CA MET A 1 -71.42 -57.15 -25.65
C MET A 1 -71.02 -55.76 -26.12
N LYS A 2 -69.70 -55.48 -26.27
CA LYS A 2 -69.03 -54.60 -27.26
C LYS A 2 -69.62 -53.16 -27.46
N LYS A 3 -68.90 -52.03 -27.36
CA LYS A 3 -67.51 -51.70 -27.75
C LYS A 3 -67.00 -50.46 -27.00
N PHE A 4 -65.67 -50.36 -26.96
CA PHE A 4 -64.78 -49.41 -26.29
C PHE A 4 -65.04 -47.92 -26.59
N LEU A 5 -64.97 -47.11 -25.54
CA LEU A 5 -64.97 -45.65 -25.55
C LEU A 5 -63.55 -45.13 -25.80
N ALA A 6 -63.48 -44.09 -26.64
CA ALA A 6 -62.29 -43.49 -27.20
C ALA A 6 -61.38 -42.83 -26.15
N ILE A 7 -60.08 -43.08 -26.30
CA ILE A 7 -58.99 -42.47 -25.54
C ILE A 7 -58.82 -41.02 -26.03
N SER A 8 -59.09 -40.06 -25.16
CA SER A 8 -58.72 -38.65 -25.36
C SER A 8 -57.23 -38.49 -25.07
N ALA A 9 -56.43 -38.32 -26.13
CA ALA A 9 -55.02 -38.00 -26.04
C ALA A 9 -54.85 -36.57 -25.52
N LEU A 10 -54.56 -36.44 -24.22
CA LEU A 10 -54.05 -35.21 -23.63
C LEU A 10 -52.58 -35.08 -24.04
N ALA A 11 -52.33 -34.34 -25.13
CA ALA A 11 -50.99 -33.99 -25.56
C ALA A 11 -50.34 -33.08 -24.50
N MET A 12 -49.41 -33.63 -23.73
CA MET A 12 -48.43 -32.88 -22.97
C MET A 12 -47.65 -31.99 -23.93
N VAL A 13 -47.89 -30.68 -23.88
CA VAL A 13 -46.92 -29.71 -24.38
C VAL A 13 -45.82 -29.63 -23.33
N LEU A 14 -44.85 -30.54 -23.44
CA LEU A 14 -43.53 -30.34 -22.84
C LEU A 14 -42.86 -29.22 -23.64
N VAL A 15 -43.19 -27.95 -23.32
CA VAL A 15 -42.24 -26.86 -23.59
C VAL A 15 -41.11 -27.06 -22.59
N GLY A 16 -40.15 -27.91 -22.94
CA GLY A 16 -38.81 -27.76 -22.41
C GLY A 16 -38.29 -26.44 -22.96
N CYS A 17 -38.56 -25.34 -22.25
CA CYS A 17 -37.83 -24.10 -22.43
C CYS A 17 -36.42 -24.37 -21.90
N ASP A 18 -35.61 -25.02 -22.73
CA ASP A 18 -34.18 -25.02 -22.52
C ASP A 18 -33.74 -23.56 -22.67
N GLN A 19 -33.34 -22.95 -21.57
CA GLN A 19 -32.93 -21.55 -21.58
C GLN A 19 -31.74 -21.42 -22.53
N PRO A 20 -31.71 -20.38 -23.39
CA PRO A 20 -30.54 -20.20 -24.26
C PRO A 20 -29.27 -20.09 -23.42
N ILE A 21 -28.19 -20.65 -23.94
CA ILE A 21 -26.86 -20.65 -23.33
C ILE A 21 -25.87 -19.94 -24.25
N ILE A 22 -24.76 -19.46 -23.68
CA ILE A 22 -23.67 -18.85 -24.46
C ILE A 22 -22.83 -19.95 -25.12
N ASP A 23 -22.70 -19.89 -26.44
CA ASP A 23 -21.90 -20.79 -27.26
C ASP A 23 -20.57 -20.13 -27.65
N THR A 24 -19.47 -20.54 -27.02
CA THR A 24 -18.13 -19.99 -27.26
C THR A 24 -17.32 -20.78 -28.30
N THR A 25 -17.95 -21.62 -29.12
CA THR A 25 -17.25 -22.46 -30.12
C THR A 25 -16.66 -21.66 -31.29
N SER A 26 -17.24 -20.50 -31.61
CA SER A 26 -16.73 -19.55 -32.59
C SER A 26 -17.18 -18.13 -32.23
N ASP A 27 -16.47 -17.10 -32.73
CA ASP A 27 -16.85 -15.70 -32.51
C ASP A 27 -18.28 -15.38 -32.98
N ALA A 28 -18.69 -15.99 -34.10
CA ALA A 28 -20.03 -15.83 -34.66
C ALA A 28 -21.09 -16.48 -33.75
N SER A 29 -20.85 -17.74 -33.32
CA SER A 29 -21.72 -18.46 -32.39
C SER A 29 -21.86 -17.71 -31.07
N MET A 30 -20.76 -17.15 -30.57
CA MET A 30 -20.73 -16.41 -29.31
C MET A 30 -21.55 -15.14 -29.38
N LYS A 31 -21.34 -14.33 -30.42
CA LYS A 31 -22.09 -13.08 -30.59
C LYS A 31 -23.60 -13.34 -30.75
N GLU A 32 -23.96 -14.37 -31.52
CA GLU A 32 -25.36 -14.73 -31.74
C GLU A 32 -26.01 -15.29 -30.48
N SER A 33 -25.33 -16.20 -29.78
CA SER A 33 -25.84 -16.80 -28.54
C SER A 33 -25.96 -15.79 -27.40
N ILE A 34 -25.00 -14.87 -27.20
CA ILE A 34 -25.10 -13.79 -26.22
C ILE A 34 -26.34 -12.92 -26.48
N ALA A 35 -26.61 -12.57 -27.75
CA ALA A 35 -27.79 -11.81 -28.11
C ALA A 35 -29.09 -12.57 -27.81
N LYS A 36 -29.15 -13.87 -28.13
CA LYS A 36 -30.29 -14.75 -27.81
C LYS A 36 -30.52 -14.86 -26.30
N VAL A 37 -29.45 -15.04 -25.53
CA VAL A 37 -29.51 -15.08 -24.06
C VAL A 37 -30.06 -13.77 -23.52
N ARG A 38 -29.51 -12.63 -23.97
CA ARG A 38 -29.95 -11.30 -23.55
C ARG A 38 -31.42 -11.04 -23.85
N GLU A 39 -31.90 -11.36 -25.05
CA GLU A 39 -33.31 -11.14 -25.42
C GLU A 39 -34.29 -12.09 -24.72
N SER A 40 -33.81 -13.23 -24.20
CA SER A 40 -34.62 -14.12 -23.37
C SER A 40 -34.80 -13.62 -21.92
N LEU A 41 -34.00 -12.65 -21.49
CA LEU A 41 -34.06 -12.10 -20.14
C LEU A 41 -35.16 -11.02 -20.02
N PRO A 42 -35.77 -10.89 -18.83
CA PRO A 42 -36.61 -9.74 -18.49
C PRO A 42 -35.86 -8.40 -18.69
N GLU A 43 -36.58 -7.36 -19.08
CA GLU A 43 -35.99 -6.05 -19.42
C GLU A 43 -35.12 -5.48 -18.28
N ASN A 44 -35.50 -5.70 -17.02
CA ASN A 44 -34.75 -5.25 -15.85
C ASN A 44 -33.42 -6.01 -15.62
N LYS A 45 -33.23 -7.18 -16.23
CA LYS A 45 -32.00 -8.00 -16.13
C LYS A 45 -31.06 -7.83 -17.31
N LYS A 46 -31.49 -7.22 -18.43
CA LYS A 46 -30.64 -7.05 -19.62
C LYS A 46 -29.39 -6.24 -19.32
N THR A 47 -29.52 -5.13 -18.59
CA THR A 47 -28.37 -4.30 -18.16
C THR A 47 -27.47 -5.03 -17.16
N GLU A 48 -28.05 -5.81 -16.25
CA GLU A 48 -27.29 -6.61 -15.28
C GLU A 48 -26.46 -7.68 -16.00
N PHE A 49 -27.06 -8.37 -16.98
CA PHE A 49 -26.38 -9.31 -17.86
C PHE A 49 -25.25 -8.66 -18.67
N ASP A 50 -25.50 -7.50 -19.29
CA ASP A 50 -24.49 -6.76 -20.06
C ASP A 50 -23.26 -6.40 -19.19
N ASN A 51 -23.47 -6.07 -17.90
CA ASN A 51 -22.40 -5.83 -16.95
C ASN A 51 -21.73 -7.13 -16.47
N ALA A 52 -22.52 -8.18 -16.24
CA ALA A 52 -22.04 -9.48 -15.80
C ALA A 52 -21.10 -10.13 -16.84
N ILE A 53 -21.38 -9.98 -18.13
CA ILE A 53 -20.47 -10.38 -19.21
C ILE A 53 -19.11 -9.70 -19.06
N LYS A 54 -19.09 -8.37 -18.87
CA LYS A 54 -17.83 -7.62 -18.70
C LYS A 54 -17.04 -8.11 -17.49
N VAL A 55 -17.71 -8.22 -16.33
CA VAL A 55 -17.07 -8.73 -15.11
C VAL A 55 -16.50 -10.12 -15.38
N THR A 56 -17.27 -11.04 -15.93
CA THR A 56 -16.87 -12.42 -16.16
C THR A 56 -15.65 -12.53 -17.08
N VAL A 57 -15.64 -11.78 -18.20
CA VAL A 57 -14.55 -11.73 -19.18
C VAL A 57 -13.27 -11.15 -18.57
N PHE A 58 -13.36 -10.01 -17.90
CA PHE A 58 -12.17 -9.32 -17.38
C PHE A 58 -11.66 -9.91 -16.06
N SER A 59 -12.43 -10.75 -15.38
CA SER A 59 -12.06 -11.21 -14.04
C SER A 59 -11.04 -12.33 -13.98
N ASN A 60 -10.85 -13.02 -15.09
CA ASN A 60 -9.92 -14.15 -15.21
C ASN A 60 -8.63 -13.77 -15.95
N ILE A 61 -8.44 -12.49 -16.25
CA ILE A 61 -7.24 -11.98 -16.90
C ILE A 61 -6.24 -11.54 -15.82
N ASP A 62 -5.16 -12.30 -15.65
CA ASP A 62 -4.01 -11.92 -14.83
C ASP A 62 -3.05 -11.02 -15.65
N PHE A 63 -2.50 -9.98 -15.01
CA PHE A 63 -1.47 -9.13 -15.62
C PHE A 63 -0.21 -9.93 -16.00
N ALA A 64 0.15 -10.95 -15.23
CA ALA A 64 1.24 -11.86 -15.56
C ALA A 64 0.96 -12.65 -16.85
N ASP A 65 -0.29 -13.07 -17.06
CA ASP A 65 -0.72 -13.78 -18.27
C ASP A 65 -0.73 -12.84 -19.49
N LEU A 66 -1.21 -11.59 -19.33
CA LEU A 66 -1.13 -10.56 -20.38
C LEU A 66 0.31 -10.27 -20.80
N MET A 67 1.22 -10.11 -19.84
CA MET A 67 2.64 -9.85 -20.12
C MET A 67 3.29 -11.04 -20.84
N LYS A 68 3.01 -12.27 -20.41
CA LYS A 68 3.52 -13.48 -21.06
C LYS A 68 3.05 -13.62 -22.50
N SER A 69 1.79 -13.30 -22.80
CA SER A 69 1.29 -13.42 -24.18
C SER A 69 1.72 -12.30 -25.10
N GLY A 70 2.00 -11.10 -24.56
CA GLY A 70 2.70 -10.04 -25.30
C GLY A 70 4.12 -10.43 -25.71
N LEU A 71 4.77 -11.31 -24.93
CA LEU A 71 6.13 -11.81 -25.18
C LEU A 71 6.18 -13.11 -26.01
N SER A 72 5.15 -13.97 -25.90
CA SER A 72 5.15 -15.32 -26.49
C SER A 72 4.24 -15.50 -27.71
N GLY A 73 3.34 -14.56 -28.01
CA GLY A 73 2.42 -14.67 -29.14
C GLY A 73 1.28 -15.70 -28.97
N ASN A 74 1.12 -16.31 -27.80
CA ASN A 74 0.06 -17.29 -27.50
C ASN A 74 -1.31 -16.62 -27.24
N GLN A 75 -1.85 -15.93 -28.25
CA GLN A 75 -3.15 -15.25 -28.16
C GLN A 75 -4.33 -16.22 -27.99
N ASP A 76 -4.25 -17.41 -28.58
CA ASP A 76 -5.34 -18.41 -28.55
C ASP A 76 -5.58 -18.99 -27.15
N GLU A 77 -4.52 -19.13 -26.34
CA GLU A 77 -4.60 -19.66 -24.98
C GLU A 77 -5.27 -18.66 -24.02
N ILE A 78 -4.97 -17.37 -24.16
CA ILE A 78 -5.69 -16.29 -23.44
C ILE A 78 -7.15 -16.26 -23.86
N ASN A 79 -7.43 -16.29 -25.17
CA ASN A 79 -8.80 -16.21 -25.67
C ASN A 79 -9.66 -17.36 -25.09
N LYS A 80 -9.10 -18.56 -24.97
CA LYS A 80 -9.78 -19.69 -24.33
C LYS A 80 -10.05 -19.46 -22.84
N LYS A 81 -9.07 -18.95 -22.08
CA LYS A 81 -9.23 -18.64 -20.64
C LYS A 81 -10.27 -17.53 -20.38
N ILE A 82 -10.36 -16.55 -21.29
CA ILE A 82 -11.32 -15.45 -21.19
C ILE A 82 -12.76 -15.96 -21.38
N LEU A 83 -12.96 -16.94 -22.26
CA LEU A 83 -14.28 -17.42 -22.67
C LEU A 83 -14.79 -18.62 -21.88
N GLU A 84 -13.89 -19.40 -21.28
CA GLU A 84 -14.24 -20.54 -20.41
C GLU A 84 -15.31 -20.22 -19.35
N PRO A 85 -15.25 -19.08 -18.63
CA PRO A 85 -16.23 -18.73 -17.61
C PRO A 85 -17.62 -18.38 -18.18
N LEU A 86 -17.76 -18.21 -19.50
CA LEU A 86 -19.04 -17.95 -20.17
C LEU A 86 -19.65 -19.18 -20.82
N SER A 87 -18.82 -20.15 -21.22
CA SER A 87 -19.25 -21.28 -22.06
C SER A 87 -20.38 -22.08 -21.40
N GLY A 88 -21.48 -22.25 -22.13
CA GLY A 88 -22.62 -23.05 -21.70
C GLY A 88 -23.47 -22.44 -20.59
N LYS A 89 -23.22 -21.20 -20.16
CA LYS A 89 -24.01 -20.55 -19.11
C LYS A 89 -25.26 -19.87 -19.66
N THR A 90 -26.34 -19.91 -18.89
CA THR A 90 -27.54 -19.09 -19.09
C THR A 90 -27.32 -17.65 -18.62
N GLY A 91 -28.24 -16.75 -18.95
CA GLY A 91 -28.16 -15.34 -18.52
C GLY A 91 -28.13 -15.17 -16.99
N ASP A 92 -28.96 -15.94 -16.27
CA ASP A 92 -29.01 -15.91 -14.80
C ASP A 92 -27.73 -16.48 -14.16
N GLU A 93 -27.12 -17.50 -14.77
CA GLU A 93 -25.86 -18.07 -14.30
C GLU A 93 -24.67 -17.12 -14.48
N VAL A 94 -24.63 -16.38 -15.60
CA VAL A 94 -23.60 -15.35 -15.83
C VAL A 94 -23.76 -14.21 -14.82
N ILE A 95 -24.99 -13.74 -14.59
CA ILE A 95 -25.29 -12.72 -13.58
C ILE A 95 -24.86 -13.19 -12.19
N SER A 96 -25.25 -14.41 -11.79
CA SER A 96 -24.92 -14.97 -10.48
C SER A 96 -23.40 -15.11 -10.29
N TYR A 97 -22.69 -15.61 -11.31
CA TYR A 97 -21.23 -15.72 -11.29
C TYR A 97 -20.56 -14.36 -11.16
N ALA A 98 -20.98 -13.35 -11.94
CA ALA A 98 -20.43 -12.01 -11.84
C ALA A 98 -20.65 -11.39 -10.46
N ASN A 99 -21.83 -11.56 -9.87
CA ASN A 99 -22.15 -11.07 -8.52
C ASN A 99 -21.26 -11.75 -7.46
N GLN A 100 -21.00 -13.05 -7.57
CA GLN A 100 -20.05 -13.76 -6.70
C GLN A 100 -18.63 -13.21 -6.85
N VAL A 101 -18.18 -12.99 -8.08
CA VAL A 101 -16.85 -12.44 -8.35
C VAL A 101 -16.67 -11.04 -7.75
N VAL A 102 -17.69 -10.17 -7.87
CA VAL A 102 -17.67 -8.83 -7.27
C VAL A 102 -17.64 -8.94 -5.75
N ALA A 103 -18.54 -9.74 -5.15
CA ALA A 103 -18.60 -9.92 -3.70
C ALA A 103 -17.29 -10.49 -3.12
N ASP A 104 -16.68 -11.47 -3.80
CA ASP A 104 -15.40 -12.05 -3.39
C ASP A 104 -14.25 -11.04 -3.47
N ARG A 105 -14.26 -10.16 -4.48
CA ARG A 105 -13.28 -9.08 -4.62
C ARG A 105 -13.44 -8.04 -3.53
N GLU A 106 -14.66 -7.59 -3.28
CA GLU A 106 -14.96 -6.63 -2.21
C GLU A 106 -14.55 -7.20 -0.85
N ARG A 107 -14.85 -8.47 -0.57
CA ARG A 107 -14.40 -9.15 0.65
C ARG A 107 -12.88 -9.15 0.76
N LYS A 108 -12.16 -9.57 -0.29
CA LYS A 108 -10.68 -9.60 -0.28
C LYS A 108 -10.08 -8.21 -0.13
N GLN A 109 -10.60 -7.21 -0.84
CA GLN A 109 -10.15 -5.82 -0.72
C GLN A 109 -10.37 -5.29 0.69
N LYS A 110 -11.52 -5.60 1.30
CA LYS A 110 -11.84 -5.22 2.68
C LYS A 110 -10.91 -5.89 3.69
N GLU A 111 -10.64 -7.18 3.53
CA GLU A 111 -9.70 -7.93 4.37
C GLU A 111 -8.28 -7.34 4.27
N GLN A 112 -7.81 -7.05 3.05
CA GLN A 112 -6.51 -6.41 2.80
C GLN A 112 -6.44 -5.02 3.41
N ALA A 113 -7.47 -4.18 3.21
CA ALA A 113 -7.52 -2.84 3.78
C ALA A 113 -7.51 -2.87 5.31
N LEU A 114 -8.23 -3.80 5.93
CA LEU A 114 -8.22 -3.98 7.38
C LEU A 114 -6.86 -4.41 7.92
N GLN A 115 -6.20 -5.34 7.22
CA GLN A 115 -4.86 -5.78 7.58
C GLN A 115 -3.86 -4.62 7.47
N GLU A 116 -3.91 -3.85 6.39
CA GLU A 116 -3.04 -2.69 6.17
C GLU A 116 -3.30 -1.58 7.23
N ILE A 117 -4.56 -1.29 7.55
CA ILE A 117 -4.92 -0.36 8.64
C ILE A 117 -4.29 -0.80 9.94
N LYS A 118 -4.43 -2.08 10.29
CA LYS A 118 -3.88 -2.63 11.53
C LYS A 118 -2.36 -2.49 11.59
N GLU A 119 -1.66 -2.84 10.52
CA GLU A 119 -0.20 -2.72 10.44
C GLU A 119 0.25 -1.26 10.55
N LEU A 120 -0.45 -0.33 9.90
CA LEU A 120 -0.15 1.11 9.98
C LEU A 120 -0.43 1.69 11.37
N GLU A 121 -1.49 1.24 12.05
CA GLU A 121 -1.77 1.62 13.43
C GLU A 121 -0.71 1.09 14.40
N GLU A 122 -0.31 -0.18 14.25
CA GLU A 122 0.76 -0.77 15.06
C GLU A 122 2.09 -0.01 14.86
N ARG A 123 2.47 0.26 13.61
CA ARG A 123 3.67 1.08 13.29
C ARG A 123 3.59 2.49 13.87
N LYS A 124 2.42 3.13 13.80
CA LYS A 124 2.21 4.47 14.39
C LYS A 124 2.39 4.45 15.90
N ASP A 125 1.81 3.46 16.58
CA ASP A 125 1.92 3.31 18.03
C ASP A 125 3.35 3.03 18.45
N GLU A 126 4.07 2.18 17.72
CA GLU A 126 5.48 1.89 17.94
C GLU A 126 6.36 3.14 17.73
N ALA A 127 6.17 3.87 16.64
CA ALA A 127 6.89 5.12 16.37
C ALA A 127 6.61 6.17 17.44
N THR A 128 5.36 6.29 17.90
CA THR A 128 4.98 7.22 18.97
C THR A 128 5.67 6.87 20.29
N LYS A 129 5.70 5.58 20.66
CA LYS A 129 6.44 5.11 21.84
C LYS A 129 7.94 5.34 21.69
N ALA A 130 8.49 5.10 20.50
CA ALA A 130 9.90 5.36 20.20
C ALA A 130 10.23 6.84 20.38
N VAL A 131 9.39 7.78 19.91
CA VAL A 131 9.58 9.22 20.13
C VAL A 131 9.72 9.55 21.63
N GLU A 132 8.88 8.98 22.49
CA GLU A 132 8.98 9.22 23.94
C GLU A 132 10.26 8.65 24.56
N GLU A 133 10.72 7.48 24.10
CA GLU A 133 11.98 6.89 24.55
C GLU A 133 13.20 7.66 24.02
N LEU A 134 13.15 8.13 22.78
CA LEU A 134 14.21 8.93 22.15
C LEU A 134 14.43 10.26 22.86
N LYS A 135 13.38 10.87 23.44
CA LYS A 135 13.52 12.08 24.29
C LYS A 135 14.42 11.85 25.51
N LYS A 136 14.57 10.61 25.98
CA LYS A 136 15.47 10.28 27.10
C LYS A 136 16.94 10.27 26.67
N PHE A 137 17.22 10.14 25.38
CA PHE A 137 18.55 10.37 24.82
C PHE A 137 18.70 11.87 24.55
N GLU A 138 19.29 12.55 25.51
CA GLU A 138 19.27 14.01 25.55
C GLU A 138 20.43 14.58 24.74
N VAL A 139 20.15 15.51 23.83
CA VAL A 139 21.16 16.34 23.17
C VAL A 139 21.32 17.62 24.00
N ILE A 140 22.30 17.61 24.91
CA ILE A 140 22.57 18.72 25.84
C ILE A 140 23.14 19.93 25.11
N LYS A 141 24.01 19.69 24.11
CA LYS A 141 24.65 20.74 23.32
C LYS A 141 24.70 20.31 21.87
N SER A 142 24.39 21.24 20.98
CA SER A 142 24.64 21.12 19.55
C SER A 142 25.28 22.41 19.05
N ARG A 143 26.37 22.28 18.30
CA ARG A 143 27.06 23.40 17.67
C ARG A 143 27.55 22.99 16.29
N PHE A 144 27.44 23.92 15.35
CA PHE A 144 28.03 23.80 14.03
C PHE A 144 29.04 24.94 13.85
N SER A 145 30.22 24.64 13.31
CA SER A 145 31.23 25.63 12.98
C SER A 145 32.04 25.21 11.76
N MET A 146 32.58 26.19 11.05
CA MET A 146 33.57 25.98 10.00
C MET A 146 34.95 26.28 10.58
N GLU A 147 35.82 25.28 10.64
CA GLU A 147 37.22 25.45 11.03
C GLU A 147 38.07 25.73 9.80
N LYS A 148 38.86 26.81 9.86
CA LYS A 148 39.75 27.18 8.77
C LYS A 148 40.89 26.18 8.64
N GLU A 149 41.07 25.64 7.44
CA GLU A 149 42.25 24.86 7.11
C GLU A 149 43.31 25.74 6.43
N SER A 150 44.60 25.42 6.63
CA SER A 150 45.70 26.14 5.98
C SER A 150 45.66 26.10 4.45
N TYR A 151 45.05 25.05 3.89
CA TYR A 151 44.87 24.86 2.45
C TYR A 151 43.52 24.20 2.17
N GLY A 152 42.78 24.70 1.18
CA GLY A 152 41.51 24.10 0.76
C GLY A 152 40.28 24.79 1.34
N ARG A 153 39.17 24.05 1.42
CA ARG A 153 37.92 24.53 2.01
C ARG A 153 37.94 24.33 3.52
N ASP A 154 37.24 25.21 4.23
CA ASP A 154 37.01 25.08 5.66
C ASP A 154 36.35 23.74 5.98
N GLN A 155 36.74 23.17 7.12
CA GLN A 155 36.26 21.89 7.60
C GLN A 155 35.00 22.11 8.44
N PRO A 156 33.83 21.56 8.05
CA PRO A 156 32.67 21.59 8.91
C PRO A 156 32.91 20.72 10.14
N ILE A 157 32.58 21.25 11.31
CA ILE A 157 32.65 20.58 12.60
C ILE A 157 31.28 20.65 13.26
N ILE A 158 30.76 19.48 13.64
CA ILE A 158 29.56 19.32 14.45
C ILE A 158 29.99 18.89 15.85
N THR A 159 29.77 19.74 16.84
CA THR A 159 30.00 19.40 18.25
C THR A 159 28.67 19.01 18.90
N LEU A 160 28.60 17.79 19.43
CA LEU A 160 27.45 17.29 20.20
C LEU A 160 27.89 16.90 21.60
N VAL A 161 27.10 17.29 22.59
CA VAL A 161 27.14 16.67 23.93
C VAL A 161 25.82 15.94 24.11
N VAL A 162 25.89 14.64 24.30
CA VAL A 162 24.71 13.80 24.48
C VAL A 162 24.78 13.04 25.78
N LYS A 163 23.61 12.72 26.34
CA LYS A 163 23.48 11.89 27.53
C LYS A 163 22.45 10.81 27.31
N ASN A 164 22.84 9.56 27.56
CA ASN A 164 21.95 8.43 27.44
C ASN A 164 21.16 8.26 28.75
N ASN A 165 19.99 8.88 28.89
CA ASN A 165 19.09 8.59 30.03
C ASN A 165 18.09 7.45 29.72
N THR A 166 18.32 6.67 28.66
CA THR A 166 17.55 5.44 28.41
C THR A 166 18.02 4.32 29.36
N ASN A 167 17.31 3.20 29.37
CA ASN A 167 17.72 2.01 30.13
C ASN A 167 18.48 0.98 29.27
N LYS A 168 18.98 1.37 28.09
CA LYS A 168 19.68 0.49 27.15
C LYS A 168 21.04 1.09 26.75
N PRO A 169 22.06 0.24 26.50
CA PRO A 169 23.28 0.69 25.85
C PRO A 169 22.99 1.08 24.40
N VAL A 170 23.61 2.16 23.93
CA VAL A 170 23.44 2.71 22.57
C VAL A 170 24.76 2.58 21.83
N ALA A 171 24.77 1.88 20.69
CA ALA A 171 25.95 1.76 19.84
C ALA A 171 25.97 2.75 18.68
N ARG A 172 24.79 3.16 18.21
CA ARG A 172 24.67 4.13 17.11
C ARG A 172 23.46 5.02 17.31
N ALA A 173 23.62 6.29 16.99
CA ALA A 173 22.53 7.26 17.04
C ALA A 173 22.35 7.91 15.66
N TYR A 174 21.09 8.09 15.28
CA TYR A 174 20.68 8.77 14.05
C TYR A 174 19.97 10.05 14.42
N PHE A 175 20.30 11.09 13.69
CA PHE A 175 19.94 12.45 13.98
C PHE A 175 19.38 13.14 12.76
N HIS A 176 18.42 14.01 12.99
CA HIS A 176 17.96 15.01 12.06
C HIS A 176 18.54 16.37 12.48
N GLY A 177 19.37 16.97 11.63
CA GLY A 177 20.04 18.23 11.89
C GLY A 177 19.48 19.36 11.04
N VAL A 178 19.20 20.50 11.67
CA VAL A 178 18.66 21.71 11.02
C VAL A 178 19.51 22.91 11.38
N ILE A 179 19.98 23.66 10.37
CA ILE A 179 20.63 24.96 10.54
C ILE A 179 19.67 26.03 10.04
N ALA A 180 19.15 26.86 10.93
CA ALA A 180 18.15 27.88 10.59
C ALA A 180 18.40 29.20 11.33
N SER A 181 18.04 30.31 10.68
CA SER A 181 17.98 31.63 11.31
C SER A 181 16.53 31.93 11.69
N LYS A 182 16.31 32.63 12.82
CA LYS A 182 14.97 32.90 13.38
C LYS A 182 14.02 33.62 12.41
N GLU A 183 14.56 34.44 11.51
CA GLU A 183 13.76 35.27 10.59
C GLU A 183 13.49 34.60 9.23
N ARG A 184 13.93 33.34 9.01
CA ARG A 184 13.72 32.62 7.75
C ARG A 184 12.80 31.41 7.94
N ALA A 185 11.89 31.23 7.00
CA ALA A 185 11.02 30.05 6.94
C ALA A 185 11.72 28.81 6.38
N VAL A 186 12.73 29.00 5.51
CA VAL A 186 13.50 27.91 4.89
C VAL A 186 14.86 27.81 5.59
N PRO A 187 15.24 26.63 6.12
CA PRO A 187 16.54 26.44 6.75
C PRO A 187 17.68 26.55 5.74
N TRP A 188 18.88 26.89 6.23
CA TRP A 188 20.11 26.89 5.45
C TRP A 188 20.54 25.47 5.07
N LEU A 189 20.29 24.54 5.98
CA LEU A 189 20.55 23.12 5.79
C LEU A 189 19.59 22.29 6.65
N GLU A 190 19.08 21.23 6.07
CA GLU A 190 18.29 20.21 6.75
C GLU A 190 18.77 18.85 6.26
N LYS A 191 19.40 18.07 7.14
CA LYS A 191 20.03 16.80 6.78
C LYS A 191 20.01 15.79 7.92
N ASP A 192 19.77 14.55 7.55
CA ASP A 192 19.98 13.42 8.42
C ASP A 192 21.46 13.02 8.43
N PHE A 193 21.92 12.61 9.60
CA PHE A 193 23.25 12.05 9.79
C PHE A 193 23.21 11.03 10.92
N ASN A 194 24.24 10.22 11.03
CA ASN A 194 24.35 9.25 12.11
C ASN A 194 25.78 9.15 12.58
N TYR A 195 25.95 8.60 13.77
CA TYR A 195 27.26 8.39 14.36
C TYR A 195 27.31 7.04 15.05
N GLU A 196 28.28 6.23 14.65
CA GLU A 196 28.63 4.98 15.32
C GLU A 196 29.61 5.28 16.45
N ILE A 197 29.29 4.77 17.64
CA ILE A 197 29.95 5.13 18.87
C ILE A 197 30.89 3.99 19.24
N SER A 198 32.19 4.22 19.11
CA SER A 198 33.20 3.24 19.53
C SER A 198 33.05 2.94 21.02
N GLY A 199 32.67 1.71 21.35
CA GLY A 199 32.37 1.28 22.73
C GLY A 199 30.94 1.53 23.20
N GLY A 200 30.11 2.23 22.41
CA GLY A 200 28.75 2.61 22.77
C GLY A 200 28.66 3.68 23.86
N ILE A 201 27.44 3.92 24.35
CA ILE A 201 27.13 4.78 25.51
C ILE A 201 26.24 3.99 26.46
N GLU A 202 26.69 3.80 27.69
CA GLU A 202 25.92 3.10 28.72
C GLU A 202 24.80 3.97 29.31
N PRO A 203 23.77 3.37 29.94
CA PRO A 203 22.76 4.12 30.68
C PRO A 203 23.36 5.07 31.72
N GLY A 204 22.96 6.34 31.66
CA GLY A 204 23.42 7.43 32.53
C GLY A 204 24.70 8.14 32.06
N GLU A 205 25.40 7.59 31.05
CA GLU A 205 26.65 8.15 30.55
C GLU A 205 26.42 9.39 29.66
N GLN A 206 27.35 10.34 29.75
CA GLN A 206 27.40 11.55 28.95
C GLN A 206 28.72 11.61 28.19
N VAL A 207 28.65 11.95 26.90
CA VAL A 207 29.82 12.01 26.02
C VAL A 207 29.80 13.27 25.17
N GLU A 208 30.98 13.78 24.80
CA GLU A 208 31.16 14.87 23.85
C GLU A 208 31.81 14.34 22.56
N TRP A 209 31.27 14.74 21.42
CA TRP A 209 31.77 14.38 20.11
C TRP A 209 32.07 15.61 19.28
N ASN A 210 33.17 15.56 18.55
CA ASN A 210 33.49 16.50 17.49
C ASN A 210 33.52 15.73 16.17
N LEU A 211 32.43 15.81 15.44
CA LEU A 211 32.26 15.14 14.16
C LEU A 211 32.78 16.07 13.06
N ALA A 212 33.56 15.51 12.13
CA ALA A 212 34.06 16.22 10.97
C ALA A 212 33.42 15.65 9.69
N PRO A 213 32.19 16.08 9.32
CA PRO A 213 31.59 15.69 8.05
C PRO A 213 32.50 15.98 6.86
N ASN A 214 32.25 15.31 5.74
CA ASN A 214 33.00 15.57 4.52
C ASN A 214 32.81 17.03 4.06
N LYS A 215 33.90 17.80 3.92
CA LYS A 215 33.89 19.20 3.44
C LYS A 215 33.37 19.39 2.01
N PHE A 216 33.25 18.33 1.22
CA PHE A 216 32.64 18.37 -0.11
C PHE A 216 31.14 18.02 -0.11
N SER A 217 30.60 17.58 1.03
CA SER A 217 29.16 17.38 1.23
C SER A 217 28.42 18.71 1.40
N GLU A 218 27.10 18.66 1.58
CA GLU A 218 26.28 19.83 1.85
C GLU A 218 26.67 20.51 3.18
N TRP A 219 27.15 19.76 4.16
CA TRP A 219 27.69 20.31 5.41
C TRP A 219 28.89 21.24 5.19
N GLY A 220 29.75 20.98 4.20
CA GLY A 220 30.88 21.84 3.88
C GLY A 220 30.56 22.93 2.84
N LYS A 221 29.33 22.95 2.32
CA LYS A 221 28.84 23.92 1.34
C LYS A 221 27.83 24.90 1.94
N VAL A 222 27.29 24.60 3.13
CA VAL A 222 26.34 25.48 3.80
C VAL A 222 27.01 26.81 4.12
N ASP A 223 26.38 27.89 3.66
CA ASP A 223 26.77 29.26 3.95
C ASP A 223 25.70 29.85 4.86
N ALA A 224 25.86 29.61 6.16
CA ALA A 224 24.95 30.07 7.19
C ALA A 224 25.56 31.25 7.96
N PRO A 225 24.78 32.30 8.27
CA PRO A 225 25.27 33.42 9.05
C PRO A 225 25.58 33.00 10.50
N SER A 226 26.37 33.81 11.21
CA SER A 226 26.83 33.48 12.57
C SER A 226 25.73 33.41 13.63
N ASP A 227 24.55 33.98 13.34
CA ASP A 227 23.36 33.93 14.20
C ASP A 227 22.46 32.72 13.89
N ALA A 228 22.79 31.90 12.88
CA ALA A 228 22.08 30.67 12.60
C ALA A 228 22.25 29.68 13.76
N ILE A 229 21.14 29.03 14.12
CA ILE A 229 21.08 28.05 15.19
C ILE A 229 21.11 26.66 14.56
N PHE A 230 21.99 25.81 15.07
CA PHE A 230 21.99 24.39 14.76
C PHE A 230 21.17 23.65 15.81
N THR A 231 20.12 22.97 15.38
CA THR A 231 19.29 22.11 16.23
C THR A 231 19.39 20.67 15.76
N VAL A 232 19.39 19.74 16.72
CA VAL A 232 19.53 18.32 16.46
C VAL A 232 18.43 17.56 17.18
N THR A 233 17.75 16.69 16.45
CA THR A 233 16.72 15.78 16.97
C THR A 233 17.16 14.35 16.76
N VAL A 234 17.04 13.52 17.80
CA VAL A 234 17.33 12.08 17.70
C VAL A 234 16.13 11.40 17.06
N VAL A 235 16.36 10.64 15.99
CA VAL A 235 15.27 9.96 15.24
C VAL A 235 15.32 8.45 15.37
N ARG A 236 16.48 7.89 15.73
CA ARG A 236 16.67 6.46 15.96
C ARG A 236 17.91 6.17 16.79
N LEU A 237 17.85 5.10 17.59
CA LEU A 237 18.98 4.55 18.34
C LEU A 237 19.10 3.04 18.07
N ASP A 238 20.30 2.59 17.73
CA ASP A 238 20.64 1.18 17.64
C ASP A 238 21.41 0.71 18.88
N GLY A 239 21.15 -0.52 19.30
CA GLY A 239 21.79 -1.16 20.45
C GLY A 239 23.14 -1.77 20.14
N ALA A 240 23.73 -2.42 21.15
CA ALA A 240 25.03 -3.10 21.05
C ALA A 240 25.09 -4.20 19.97
N ASP A 241 23.94 -4.72 19.54
CA ASP A 241 23.81 -5.69 18.45
C ASP A 241 23.59 -5.04 17.06
N ASN A 242 23.72 -3.71 16.98
CA ASN A 242 23.45 -2.88 15.81
C ASN A 242 22.01 -3.00 15.28
N LYS A 243 21.06 -3.40 16.12
CA LYS A 243 19.63 -3.40 15.78
C LYS A 243 18.93 -2.19 16.40
N PRO A 244 17.88 -1.67 15.75
CA PRO A 244 17.10 -0.58 16.31
C PRO A 244 16.48 -0.98 17.65
N ILE A 245 16.71 -0.16 18.67
CA ILE A 245 16.02 -0.23 19.96
C ILE A 245 14.80 0.69 19.92
N PHE A 246 14.99 1.91 19.42
CA PHE A 246 13.95 2.92 19.26
C PHE A 246 14.12 3.54 17.87
N ASP A 247 13.06 3.51 17.07
CA ASP A 247 13.07 4.03 15.71
C ASP A 247 11.75 4.78 15.43
N ALA A 248 11.82 6.10 15.36
CA ALA A 248 10.66 6.94 15.04
C ALA A 248 10.48 7.14 13.53
N THR A 249 11.41 6.64 12.70
CA THR A 249 11.36 6.79 11.24
C THR A 249 10.50 5.71 10.57
N THR A 250 10.01 4.74 11.33
CA THR A 250 9.18 3.63 10.86
C THR A 250 7.76 4.04 10.49
N PHE A 251 7.33 5.27 10.77
CA PHE A 251 6.01 5.79 10.40
C PHE A 251 6.14 7.23 9.87
N SER A 252 5.83 7.41 8.59
CA SER A 252 5.99 8.66 7.85
C SER A 252 4.67 9.46 7.73
N ALA A 253 4.77 10.67 7.18
CA ALA A 253 3.58 11.45 6.80
C ALA A 253 2.74 10.73 5.71
N GLU A 254 3.41 10.05 4.76
CA GLU A 254 2.71 9.27 3.72
C GLU A 254 1.94 8.09 4.33
N ASP A 255 2.52 7.42 5.34
CA ASP A 255 1.84 6.36 6.09
C ASP A 255 0.59 6.89 6.81
N GLN A 256 0.67 8.10 7.40
CA GLN A 256 -0.47 8.75 8.04
C GLN A 256 -1.59 9.07 7.05
N ASP A 257 -1.26 9.67 5.90
CA ASP A 257 -2.22 9.97 4.83
C ASP A 257 -2.87 8.70 4.29
N ARG A 258 -2.07 7.63 4.10
CA ARG A 258 -2.56 6.32 3.67
C ARG A 258 -3.54 5.72 4.68
N LEU A 259 -3.21 5.76 5.97
CA LEU A 259 -4.05 5.26 7.05
C LEU A 259 -5.39 6.00 7.11
N GLU A 260 -5.37 7.33 7.01
CA GLU A 260 -6.58 8.16 7.00
C GLU A 260 -7.48 7.84 5.79
N LYS A 261 -6.88 7.70 4.61
CA LYS A 261 -7.59 7.33 3.40
C LYS A 261 -8.27 5.95 3.54
N LEU A 262 -7.52 4.95 4.01
CA LEU A 262 -8.06 3.59 4.19
C LEU A 262 -9.21 3.55 5.19
N LYS A 263 -9.11 4.26 6.31
CA LYS A 263 -10.19 4.37 7.30
C LYS A 263 -11.45 5.01 6.70
N LYS A 264 -11.27 6.10 5.95
CA LYS A 264 -12.37 6.77 5.26
C LYS A 264 -13.05 5.86 4.24
N ASP A 265 -12.27 5.18 3.41
CA ASP A 265 -12.79 4.24 2.41
C ASP A 265 -13.56 3.10 3.10
N PHE A 266 -13.03 2.55 4.19
CA PHE A 266 -13.69 1.52 4.98
C PHE A 266 -15.01 1.96 5.62
N ASP A 267 -15.09 3.18 6.14
CA ASP A 267 -16.34 3.71 6.70
C ASP A 267 -17.39 4.02 5.62
N ASN A 268 -16.95 4.40 4.42
CA ASN A 268 -17.85 4.52 3.26
C ASN A 268 -18.43 3.15 2.89
N PHE A 269 -17.62 2.07 2.89
CA PHE A 269 -18.11 0.71 2.66
C PHE A 269 -19.17 0.26 3.67
N LYS A 270 -19.02 0.61 4.96
CA LYS A 270 -20.05 0.33 5.97
C LYS A 270 -21.36 1.06 5.67
N SER A 271 -21.27 2.28 5.15
CA SER A 271 -22.43 3.14 4.89
C SER A 271 -23.22 2.70 3.64
N THR A 272 -22.56 2.09 2.66
CA THR A 272 -23.20 1.58 1.43
C THR A 272 -23.73 0.15 1.56
N GLY A 273 -23.19 -0.67 2.47
CA GLY A 273 -23.64 -2.04 2.71
C GLY A 273 -24.87 -2.19 3.62
N GLY A 274 -25.49 -1.09 4.05
CA GLY A 274 -26.66 -1.08 4.94
C GLY A 274 -28.02 -0.91 4.25
N ASN A 275 -28.05 -0.76 2.92
CA ASN A 275 -29.29 -0.67 2.14
C ASN A 275 -29.30 -1.78 1.09
N ASN A 276 -29.67 -3.00 1.48
CA ASN A 276 -30.33 -4.00 0.65
C ASN A 276 -31.00 -5.04 1.54
#